data_AF-A0A4R3R1Z6-F1
#
_entry.id   AF-A0A4R3R1Z6-F1
#
_cell.length_a   1.000
_cell.length_b   1.000
_cell.length_c   1.000
_cell.angle_alpha   90.00
_cell.angle_beta   90.00
_cell.angle_gamma   90.00
#
_symmetry.space_group_name_H-M   'P 1'
#
loop_
_entity.id
_entity.type
_entity.pdbx_description
1 polymer ?
#
loop_
_entity_poly.entity_id
_entity_poly.type
_entity_poly.pdbx_seq_one_letter_code
_entity_poly.pdbx_strand_id
1 'polypeptide(L)'
;MNGIERDPDWYLLKLQEEMGELTQAWNRMSGRGRPKGKTPDELKQDLADETADMLGHILLFARQNGIDLAPAIERKWLFRP
;
A
#
# COMPACT_ATOMS: atom_id res chain seq x y z
N MET A 1 23.12 11.57 1.20
CA MET A 1 21.70 11.29 1.45
C MET A 1 20.90 12.19 0.54
N ASN A 2 20.26 11.63 -0.48
CA ASN A 2 19.60 12.40 -1.53
C ASN A 2 18.42 13.16 -0.93
N GLY A 3 18.58 14.48 -0.80
CA GLY A 3 17.66 15.41 -0.17
C GLY A 3 16.40 15.59 -1.02
N ILE A 4 15.55 14.57 -1.06
CA ILE A 4 14.16 14.74 -1.41
C ILE A 4 13.47 15.17 -0.12
N GLU A 5 13.05 16.44 -0.09
CA GLU A 5 12.18 16.92 0.95
C GLU A 5 10.88 16.09 0.88
N ARG A 6 10.53 15.43 1.99
CA ARG A 6 9.27 14.68 2.08
C ARG A 6 8.11 15.66 2.27
N ASP A 7 7.90 16.48 1.26
CA ASP A 7 6.73 17.32 1.09
C ASP A 7 5.46 16.43 1.10
N PRO A 8 4.29 16.90 1.57
CA PRO A 8 3.01 16.25 1.34
C PRO A 8 2.85 15.50 0.00
N ASP A 9 3.32 16.06 -1.11
CA ASP A 9 3.27 15.42 -2.43
C ASP A 9 4.06 14.11 -2.51
N TRP A 10 5.15 13.99 -1.75
CA TRP A 10 5.97 12.78 -1.69
C TRP A 10 5.18 11.57 -1.18
N TYR A 11 4.32 11.76 -0.17
CA TYR A 11 3.51 10.67 0.38
C TYR A 11 2.45 10.20 -0.63
N LEU A 12 1.87 11.12 -1.41
CA LEU A 12 0.92 10.77 -2.45
C LEU A 12 1.60 10.00 -3.60
N LEU A 13 2.79 10.44 -4.02
CA LEU A 13 3.57 9.73 -5.05
C LEU A 13 3.95 8.32 -4.59
N LYS A 14 4.38 8.17 -3.33
CA LYS A 14 4.65 6.85 -2.75
C LYS A 14 3.41 5.96 -2.73
N LEU A 15 2.25 6.47 -2.33
CA LEU A 15 1.00 5.68 -2.39
C LEU A 15 0.69 5.17 -3.81
N GLN A 16 0.96 5.97 -4.84
CA GLN A 16 0.79 5.53 -6.23
C GLN A 16 1.81 4.44 -6.62
N GLU A 17 3.06 4.57 -6.17
CA GLU A 17 4.10 3.55 -6.39
C GLU A 17 3.72 2.22 -5.74
N GLU A 18 3.39 2.21 -4.45
CA GLU A 18 2.99 1.00 -3.70
C GLU A 18 1.74 0.34 -4.31
N MET A 19 0.76 1.13 -4.73
CA MET A 19 -0.43 0.60 -5.43
C MET A 19 -0.03 -0.11 -6.75
N GLY A 20 0.97 0.41 -7.45
CA GLY A 20 1.53 -0.21 -8.65
C GLY A 20 2.22 -1.54 -8.36
N GLU A 21 3.02 -1.60 -7.30
CA GLU A 21 3.72 -2.82 -6.87
C GLU A 21 2.75 -3.90 -6.38
N LEU A 22 1.79 -3.53 -5.53
CA LEU A 22 0.68 -4.39 -5.10
C LEU A 22 -0.12 -4.94 -6.28
N THR A 23 -0.45 -4.09 -7.26
CA THR A 23 -1.16 -4.52 -8.48
C THR A 23 -0.34 -5.54 -9.27
N GLN A 24 0.97 -5.35 -9.37
CA GLN A 24 1.85 -6.32 -10.04
C GLN A 24 1.93 -7.64 -9.27
N ALA A 25 2.06 -7.62 -7.94
CA ALA A 25 2.07 -8.83 -7.12
C ALA A 25 0.74 -9.58 -7.23
N TRP A 26 -0.39 -8.88 -7.17
CA TRP A 26 -1.71 -9.47 -7.40
C TRP A 26 -1.83 -10.12 -8.78
N ASN A 27 -1.40 -9.45 -9.84
CA ASN A 27 -1.46 -10.02 -11.19
C ASN A 27 -0.62 -11.30 -11.33
N ARG A 28 0.55 -11.38 -10.68
CA ARG A 28 1.36 -12.61 -10.66
C ARG A 28 0.65 -13.71 -9.88
N MET A 29 0.16 -13.40 -8.68
CA MET A 29 -0.55 -14.36 -7.82
C MET A 29 -1.84 -14.89 -8.47
N SER A 30 -2.57 -14.03 -9.21
CA SER A 30 -3.83 -14.40 -9.87
C SER A 30 -3.63 -15.07 -11.25
N GLY A 31 -2.38 -15.39 -11.64
CA GLY A 31 -2.06 -15.99 -12.93
C GLY A 31 -2.24 -15.09 -14.16
N ARG A 32 -2.40 -13.77 -13.96
CA ARG A 32 -2.53 -12.76 -15.04
C ARG A 32 -1.18 -12.13 -15.44
N GLY A 33 -0.11 -12.44 -14.71
CA GLY A 33 1.25 -11.97 -14.95
C GLY A 33 2.26 -13.12 -14.95
N ARG A 34 3.48 -12.84 -15.45
CA ARG A 34 4.56 -13.84 -15.43
C ARG A 34 5.07 -14.03 -13.99
N PRO A 35 5.15 -15.26 -13.46
CA PRO A 35 5.61 -15.53 -12.10
C PRO A 35 7.12 -15.31 -11.91
N LYS A 36 7.87 -15.05 -13.00
CA LYS A 36 9.32 -14.79 -12.99
C LYS A 36 10.13 -15.87 -12.25
N GLY A 37 9.70 -17.13 -12.31
CA GLY A 37 10.37 -18.26 -11.65
C GLY A 37 10.04 -18.42 -10.16
N LYS A 38 9.15 -17.60 -9.59
CA LYS A 38 8.70 -17.72 -8.21
C LYS A 38 7.73 -18.89 -8.04
N THR A 39 7.85 -19.57 -6.91
CA THR A 39 6.93 -20.58 -6.41
C THR A 39 5.61 -19.95 -5.94
N PRO A 40 4.53 -20.73 -5.80
CA PRO A 40 3.26 -20.20 -5.28
C PRO A 40 3.36 -19.56 -3.89
N ASP A 41 4.20 -20.11 -3.01
CA ASP A 41 4.38 -19.57 -1.65
C ASP A 41 5.14 -18.23 -1.69
N GLU A 42 6.15 -18.08 -2.55
CA GLU A 42 6.84 -16.82 -2.76
C GLU A 42 5.91 -15.75 -3.36
N LEU A 43 5.02 -16.11 -4.29
CA LEU A 43 4.03 -15.18 -4.82
C LEU A 43 3.02 -14.71 -3.76
N LYS A 44 2.66 -15.60 -2.83
CA LYS A 44 1.78 -15.26 -1.72
C LYS A 44 2.49 -14.35 -0.70
N GLN A 45 3.77 -14.61 -0.44
CA GLN A 45 4.59 -13.76 0.41
C GLN A 45 4.76 -12.36 -0.20
N ASP A 46 5.12 -12.27 -1.48
CA ASP A 46 5.19 -11.00 -2.21
C ASP A 46 3.88 -10.20 -2.04
N LEU A 47 2.73 -10.82 -2.29
CA LEU A 47 1.44 -10.14 -2.15
C LEU A 47 1.21 -9.63 -0.73
N ALA A 48 1.62 -10.38 0.29
CA ALA A 48 1.49 -9.96 1.68
C ALA A 48 2.40 -8.78 2.01
N ASP A 49 3.64 -8.79 1.54
CA ASP A 49 4.63 -7.73 1.75
C ASP A 49 4.17 -6.43 1.09
N GLU A 50 3.76 -6.47 -0.17
CA GLU A 50 3.25 -5.29 -0.90
C GLU A 50 1.95 -4.74 -0.28
N THR A 51 1.11 -5.62 0.29
CA THR A 51 -0.09 -5.19 1.02
C THR A 51 0.29 -4.46 2.32
N ALA A 52 1.32 -4.96 3.02
CA ALA A 52 1.83 -4.33 4.23
C ALA A 52 2.47 -2.97 3.91
N ASP A 53 3.21 -2.85 2.81
CA ASP A 53 3.84 -1.59 2.38
C ASP A 53 2.79 -0.53 1.99
N MET A 54 1.73 -0.94 1.28
CA MET A 54 0.59 -0.07 0.99
C MET A 54 -0.09 0.43 2.28
N LEU A 55 -0.35 -0.46 3.24
CA LEU A 55 -0.92 -0.08 4.53
C LEU A 55 0.02 0.88 5.29
N GLY A 56 1.32 0.58 5.33
CA GLY A 56 2.33 1.41 5.95
C GLY A 56 2.32 2.84 5.38
N HIS A 57 2.28 2.98 4.05
CA HIS A 57 2.22 4.29 3.42
C HIS A 57 0.90 5.04 3.64
N ILE A 58 -0.24 4.35 3.76
CA ILE A 58 -1.50 4.99 4.18
C ILE A 58 -1.37 5.57 5.59
N LEU A 59 -0.78 4.82 6.54
CA LEU A 59 -0.57 5.30 7.90
C LEU A 59 0.40 6.49 7.95
N LEU A 60 1.48 6.45 7.16
CA LEU A 60 2.42 7.55 7.02
C LEU A 60 1.77 8.81 6.42
N PHE A 61 0.98 8.65 5.36
CA PHE A 61 0.22 9.72 4.73
C PHE A 61 -0.76 10.36 5.72
N ALA A 62 -1.50 9.55 6.47
CA ALA A 62 -2.43 10.04 7.48
C ALA A 62 -1.71 10.82 8.59
N ARG A 63 -0.59 10.29 9.10
CA ARG A 63 0.23 10.97 10.11
C ARG A 63 0.76 12.31 9.62
N GLN A 64 1.28 12.38 8.39
CA GLN A 64 1.80 13.63 7.83
C GLN A 64 0.71 14.71 7.70
N ASN A 65 -0.51 14.31 7.35
CA ASN A 65 -1.63 15.22 7.10
C ASN A 65 -2.52 15.45 8.33
N GLY A 66 -2.14 14.94 9.52
CA GLY A 66 -2.94 15.09 10.74
C GLY A 66 -4.30 14.40 10.69
N ILE A 67 -4.43 13.32 9.91
CA ILE A 67 -5.69 12.57 9.76
C ILE A 67 -5.79 11.52 10.87
N ASP A 68 -6.81 11.63 11.70
CA ASP A 68 -7.17 10.57 12.65
C ASP A 68 -7.99 9.48 11.96
N LEU A 69 -7.32 8.39 11.58
CA LEU A 69 -7.93 7.33 10.78
C LEU A 69 -9.01 6.56 11.53
N ALA A 70 -8.87 6.34 12.84
CA ALA A 70 -9.83 5.53 13.61
C ALA A 70 -11.26 6.12 13.56
N PRO A 71 -11.52 7.36 14.01
CA PRO A 71 -12.84 7.96 13.91
C PRO A 71 -13.26 8.25 12.45
N ALA A 72 -12.30 8.46 11.53
CA ALA A 72 -12.62 8.62 10.11
C ALA A 72 -13.19 7.33 9.50
N ILE A 73 -12.60 6.18 9.83
CA ILE A 73 -13.05 4.85 9.40
C ILE A 73 -14.41 4.52 10.02
N GLU A 74 -14.58 4.71 11.34
CA GLU A 74 -15.87 4.49 12.02
C GLU A 74 -17.01 5.26 11.35
N ARG A 75 -16.80 6.56 11.09
CA ARG A 75 -17.78 7.41 10.40
C ARG A 75 -18.05 6.99 8.96
N LYS A 76 -17.01 6.63 8.20
CA LYS A 76 -17.15 6.36 6.75
C LYS A 76 -17.76 4.99 6.46
N TRP A 77 -17.41 3.98 7.26
CA TRP A 77 -17.83 2.60 7.03
C TRP A 77 -19.05 2.20 7.88
N LEU A 78 -19.66 3.15 8.58
CA LEU A 78 -20.87 2.96 9.38
C LEU A 78 -20.73 1.78 10.36
N PHE A 79 -19.57 1.66 11.01
CA PHE A 79 -19.35 0.62 12.03
C PHE A 79 -20.25 0.80 13.26
N ARG A 80 -20.94 1.94 13.36
CA ARG A 80 -22.01 2.19 14.32
C ARG A 80 -23.31 2.39 13.54
N PRO A 81 -24.34 1.56 13.80
CA PRO A 81 -25.64 1.65 13.13
C PRO A 81 -26.40 2.93 13.47
#